data_AF-Q5GV69-F1
#
_entry.id   AF-Q5GV69-F1
#
_cell.length_a   1.000
_cell.length_b   1.000
_cell.length_c   1.000
_cell.angle_alpha   90.00
_cell.angle_beta   90.00
_cell.angle_gamma   90.00
#
_symmetry.space_group_name_H-M   'P 1'
#
loop_
_entity.id
_entity.type
_entity.pdbx_description
1 polymer ?
#
loop_
_entity_poly.entity_id
_entity_poly.type
_entity_poly.pdbx_seq_one_letter_code
_entity_poly.pdbx_strand_id
1 'polypeptide(L)'
;MRCNWFRSFPDRQHLTDTVYVCICNGVTDHQIREAAENGCASLSELTMRTGCGSNCGSCLEMAGDLLNQVHPTRALPLPLLGVGQRCLM
;
A
#
# COMPACT_ATOMS: atom_id res chain seq x y z
N MET A 1 14.60 -20.33 -5.30
CA MET A 1 14.72 -18.86 -5.37
C MET A 1 14.03 -18.28 -4.14
N ARG A 2 14.79 -18.02 -3.07
CA ARG A 2 14.24 -17.53 -1.79
C ARG A 2 14.62 -16.06 -1.69
N CYS A 3 13.64 -15.18 -1.93
CA CYS A 3 13.83 -13.73 -1.93
C CYS A 3 14.47 -13.31 -0.60
N ASN A 4 15.67 -12.73 -0.69
CA ASN A 4 16.60 -12.46 0.40
C ASN A 4 16.20 -11.21 1.24
N TRP A 5 14.90 -10.95 1.37
CA TRP A 5 14.33 -9.75 1.99
C TRP A 5 14.40 -9.75 3.53
N PHE A 6 14.69 -10.90 4.14
CA PHE A 6 14.70 -11.10 5.60
C PHE A 6 15.86 -10.38 6.34
N ARG A 7 16.68 -9.56 5.67
CA ARG A 7 17.91 -8.96 6.25
C ARG A 7 17.81 -7.48 6.61
N SER A 8 16.69 -6.83 6.31
CA SER A 8 16.42 -5.45 6.74
C SER A 8 15.27 -5.40 7.75
N PHE A 9 15.26 -6.27 8.77
CA PHE A 9 14.34 -6.12 9.91
C PHE A 9 14.73 -4.84 10.66
N PRO A 10 13.92 -3.77 10.60
CA PRO A 10 14.18 -2.59 11.38
C PRO A 10 13.83 -2.93 12.83
N ASP A 11 14.89 -3.06 13.61
CA ASP A 11 15.06 -2.56 14.96
C ASP A 11 13.94 -2.76 15.99
N ARG A 12 14.29 -3.52 17.03
CA ARG A 12 13.51 -3.85 18.22
C ARG A 12 13.38 -2.66 19.20
N GLN A 13 13.32 -1.38 18.76
CA GLN A 13 13.48 -0.23 19.69
C GLN A 13 12.69 1.07 19.42
N HIS A 14 11.41 1.07 18.98
CA HIS A 14 10.59 2.30 19.06
C HIS A 14 9.20 2.08 19.68
N LEU A 15 9.24 1.83 20.98
CA LEU A 15 8.17 2.02 21.97
C LEU A 15 7.86 3.53 21.97
N THR A 16 6.79 4.09 21.39
CA THR A 16 5.43 4.05 21.97
C THR A 16 4.25 4.43 21.03
N ASP A 17 4.41 4.70 19.72
CA ASP A 17 3.28 5.29 18.93
C ASP A 17 3.07 4.72 17.51
N THR A 18 3.49 3.47 17.25
CA THR A 18 3.26 2.82 15.94
C THR A 18 2.37 1.59 16.07
N VAL A 19 1.37 1.46 15.19
CA VAL A 19 0.42 0.34 15.15
C VAL A 19 0.95 -0.74 14.21
N TYR A 20 1.01 -1.98 14.70
CA TYR A 20 1.32 -3.13 13.84
C TYR A 20 0.13 -3.45 12.95
N VAL A 21 0.35 -3.39 11.63
CA VAL A 21 -0.67 -3.69 10.62
C VAL A 21 -0.55 -5.13 10.14
N CYS A 22 0.67 -5.65 9.95
CA CYS A 22 0.91 -7.05 9.60
C CYS A 22 1.70 -7.76 10.69
N ILE A 23 1.04 -8.64 11.45
CA ILE A 23 1.70 -9.43 12.50
C ILE A 23 2.59 -10.53 11.91
N CYS A 24 2.21 -11.11 10.75
CA CYS A 24 2.97 -12.20 10.15
C CYS A 24 4.38 -11.80 9.71
N ASN A 25 4.52 -10.58 9.18
CA ASN A 25 5.79 -10.06 8.66
C ASN A 25 6.33 -8.88 9.50
N GLY A 26 5.66 -8.53 10.61
CA GLY A 26 6.10 -7.47 11.52
C GLY A 26 6.03 -6.06 10.93
N VAL A 27 5.08 -5.79 10.03
CA VAL A 27 4.95 -4.50 9.34
C VAL A 27 4.09 -3.54 10.17
N THR A 28 4.58 -2.31 10.36
CA THR A 28 3.87 -1.23 11.08
C THR A 28 3.22 -0.24 10.12
N ASP A 29 2.29 0.56 10.62
CA ASP A 29 1.63 1.63 9.86
C ASP A 29 2.64 2.66 9.32
N HIS A 30 3.69 2.97 10.09
CA HIS A 30 4.77 3.85 9.65
C HIS A 30 5.52 3.30 8.44
N GLN A 31 5.83 2.00 8.43
CA GLN A 31 6.48 1.38 7.27
C GLN A 31 5.59 1.40 6.03
N ILE A 32 4.27 1.30 6.20
CA ILE A 32 3.31 1.39 5.09
C ILE A 32 3.26 2.82 4.55
N ARG A 33 3.22 3.84 5.43
CA ARG A 33 3.25 5.24 5.02
C ARG A 33 4.55 5.62 4.32
N GLU A 34 5.69 5.21 4.88
CA GLU A 34 7.00 5.44 4.25
C GLU A 34 7.08 4.76 2.88
N ALA A 35 6.59 3.52 2.75
CA ALA A 35 6.52 2.85 1.47
C ALA A 35 5.64 3.63 0.47
N ALA A 36 4.51 4.15 0.93
CA ALA A 36 3.59 4.96 0.13
C ALA A 36 4.22 6.27 -0.34
N GLU A 37 4.92 6.99 0.53
CA GLU A 37 5.68 8.20 0.20
C GLU A 37 6.81 7.93 -0.79
N ASN A 38 7.46 6.76 -0.70
CA ASN A 38 8.43 6.26 -1.67
C ASN A 38 7.79 5.77 -2.98
N GLY A 39 6.55 6.18 -3.28
CA GLY A 39 5.86 5.91 -4.54
C GLY A 39 5.17 4.55 -4.62
N CYS A 40 4.95 3.86 -3.50
CA CYS A 40 4.12 2.65 -3.49
C CYS A 40 2.64 3.03 -3.56
N ALA A 41 1.99 2.77 -4.70
CA ALA A 41 0.59 3.15 -4.92
C ALA A 41 -0.37 1.94 -4.93
N SER A 42 0.17 0.71 -4.86
CA SER A 42 -0.62 -0.52 -4.93
C SER A 42 -0.28 -1.52 -3.82
N LEU A 43 -1.28 -2.32 -3.42
CA LEU A 43 -1.08 -3.42 -2.46
C LEU A 43 -0.06 -4.46 -2.95
N SER A 44 -0.01 -4.71 -4.25
CA SER A 44 0.96 -5.62 -4.85
C SER A 44 2.39 -5.11 -4.67
N GLU A 45 2.64 -3.83 -4.93
CA GLU A 45 3.94 -3.20 -4.68
C GLU A 45 4.28 -3.18 -3.19
N LEU A 46 3.29 -2.91 -2.34
CA LEU A 46 3.48 -2.91 -0.89
C LEU A 46 3.88 -4.30 -0.39
N THR A 47 3.26 -5.35 -0.95
CA THR A 47 3.57 -6.75 -0.66
C THR A 47 4.96 -7.12 -1.16
N MET A 48 5.35 -6.68 -2.37
CA MET A 48 6.68 -6.93 -2.92
C MET A 48 7.79 -6.22 -2.15
N ARG A 49 7.50 -5.02 -1.63
CA ARG A 49 8.42 -4.26 -0.77
C ARG A 49 8.39 -4.86 0.64
N THR A 50 7.35 -4.63 1.41
CA THR A 50 7.32 -4.94 2.86
C THR A 50 7.00 -6.40 3.20
N GLY A 51 6.51 -7.20 2.25
CA GLY A 51 5.97 -8.54 2.53
C GLY A 51 4.56 -8.53 3.14
N CYS A 52 3.97 -7.38 3.43
CA CYS A 52 2.63 -7.27 4.02
C CYS A 52 1.60 -8.05 3.19
N GLY A 53 0.75 -8.88 3.82
CA GLY A 53 -0.31 -9.63 3.13
C GLY A 53 0.12 -10.91 2.40
N SER A 54 1.41 -11.24 2.35
CA SER A 54 1.91 -12.44 1.65
C SER A 54 1.64 -13.78 2.35
N ASN A 55 1.26 -13.78 3.64
CA ASN A 55 1.07 -14.99 4.44
C ASN A 55 -0.41 -15.34 4.70
N CYS A 56 -1.09 -14.60 5.58
CA CYS A 56 -2.49 -14.86 5.95
C CYS A 56 -3.51 -13.96 5.24
N GLY A 57 -3.07 -12.86 4.61
CA GLY A 57 -3.92 -11.90 3.92
C GLY A 57 -4.81 -11.01 4.81
N SER A 58 -4.95 -11.25 6.11
CA SER A 58 -5.89 -10.52 6.98
C SER A 58 -5.60 -9.02 7.15
N CYS A 59 -4.39 -8.58 6.81
CA CYS A 59 -3.95 -7.18 6.89
C CYS A 59 -4.15 -6.40 5.59
N LEU A 60 -4.57 -7.04 4.49
CA LEU A 60 -4.65 -6.43 3.16
C LEU A 60 -5.64 -5.26 3.11
N GLU A 61 -6.80 -5.41 3.74
CA GLU A 61 -7.83 -4.36 3.76
C GLU A 61 -7.35 -3.13 4.52
N MET A 62 -6.86 -3.32 5.75
CA MET A 62 -6.27 -2.25 6.57
C MET A 62 -5.06 -1.58 5.88
N ALA A 63 -4.18 -2.36 5.25
CA ALA A 63 -3.05 -1.82 4.51
C ALA A 63 -3.51 -0.99 3.29
N GLY A 64 -4.57 -1.44 2.60
CA GLY A 64 -5.16 -0.73 1.47
C GLY A 64 -5.77 0.60 1.89
N ASP A 65 -6.47 0.62 3.02
CA ASP A 65 -7.02 1.85 3.60
C ASP A 65 -5.91 2.85 3.97
N LEU A 66 -4.79 2.37 4.52
CA LEU A 66 -3.65 3.24 4.82
C LEU A 66 -3.00 3.79 3.55
N LEU A 67 -2.85 2.98 2.50
CA LEU A 67 -2.38 3.45 1.19
C LEU A 67 -3.30 4.52 0.59
N ASN A 68 -4.62 4.30 0.66
CA ASN A 68 -5.63 5.25 0.18
C ASN A 68 -5.67 6.55 0.97
N GLN A 69 -5.29 6.53 2.26
CA GLN A 69 -5.17 7.75 3.07
C GLN A 69 -3.96 8.60 2.64
N VAL A 70 -2.85 7.96 2.26
CA VAL A 70 -1.63 8.67 1.81
C VAL A 70 -1.79 9.16 0.37
N HIS A 71 -2.35 8.31 -0.49
CA HIS A 71 -2.73 8.64 -1.86
C HIS A 71 -4.25 8.70 -1.92
N PRO A 72 -4.88 9.79 -1.45
CA PRO A 72 -6.30 9.98 -1.71
C PRO A 72 -6.45 9.87 -3.20
N THR A 73 -7.15 8.82 -3.67
CA THR A 73 -7.34 8.56 -5.10
C THR A 73 -7.69 9.89 -5.71
N ARG A 74 -6.73 10.47 -6.45
CA ARG A 74 -6.94 11.72 -7.15
C ARG A 74 -7.75 11.32 -8.36
N ALA A 75 -9.03 11.01 -8.11
CA ALA A 75 -10.07 11.04 -9.09
C ALA A 75 -10.03 12.48 -9.60
N LEU A 76 -9.32 12.69 -10.71
CA LEU A 76 -9.39 13.96 -11.38
C LEU A 76 -10.89 14.23 -11.61
N PRO A 77 -11.40 15.43 -11.27
CA PRO A 77 -12.64 15.88 -11.84
C PRO A 77 -12.36 16.10 -13.33
N LEU A 78 -12.52 15.06 -14.14
CA LEU A 78 -12.50 15.15 -15.59
C LEU A 78 -13.96 15.23 -16.07
N PRO A 79 -14.54 16.43 -16.24
CA PRO A 79 -15.76 16.60 -17.02
C PRO A 79 -15.50 16.57 -18.55
N LEU A 80 -14.39 15.97 -19.03
CA LEU A 80 -13.96 16.08 -20.43
C LEU A 80 -13.83 14.75 -21.18
N LEU A 81 -14.61 13.72 -20.82
CA LEU A 81 -14.94 12.66 -21.77
C LEU A 81 -16.21 13.07 -22.50
N GLY A 82 -16.01 13.94 -23.49
CA GLY A 82 -17.01 14.29 -24.48
C GLY A 82 -17.56 13.02 -25.13
N VAL A 83 -18.79 12.68 -24.75
CA VAL A 83 -19.65 11.73 -25.44
C VAL A 83 -19.77 12.16 -26.90
N GLY A 84 -18.93 11.58 -27.75
CA GLY A 84 -19.09 11.56 -29.19
C GLY A 84 -20.23 10.63 -29.57
N GLN A 85 -21.46 10.96 -29.17
CA GLN A 85 -22.67 10.32 -29.68
C GLN A 85 -23.14 11.07 -30.93
N ARG A 86 -22.43 10.87 -32.03
CA ARG A 86 -22.97 11.07 -33.38
C ARG A 86 -22.56 9.88 -34.23
N CYS A 87 -23.27 8.77 -34.04
CA CYS A 87 -23.44 7.82 -35.13
C CYS A 87 -24.55 8.40 -36.00
N LEU A 88 -24.16 9.16 -37.02
CA LEU A 88 -25.03 9.58 -38.10
C LEU A 88 -24.62 8.77 -39.33
N MET A 89 -25.22 7.59 -39.46
CA MET A 89 -25.42 6.85 -40.71
C MET A 89 -26.54 5.84 -40.51
#